data_AF-A0A015KSM9-F1
#
_entry.id   AF-A0A015KSM9-F1
#
_cell.length_a   1.000
_cell.length_b   1.000
_cell.length_c   1.000
_cell.angle_alpha   90.00
_cell.angle_beta   90.00
_cell.angle_gamma   90.00
#
_symmetry.space_group_name_H-M   'P 1'
#
loop_
_entity.id
_entity.type
_entity.pdbx_description
1 polymer ?
#
loop_
_entity_poly.entity_id
_entity_poly.type
_entity_poly.pdbx_seq_one_letter_code
_entity_poly.pdbx_strand_id
1 'polypeptide(L)'
;MYEVISGLLSYHDISYNENLAIEICQELRPKFNIKVPQLIVHLIKRCLDANSLNRPTIGEIYKILYPWHDRFRDQKELQEQIKEVDKINEKLSTSNSSINKEF
;
A
#
# COMPACT_ATOMS: atom_id res chain seq x y z
N MET A 1 1.59 5.39 5.53
CA MET A 1 1.68 4.06 4.90
C MET A 1 1.69 4.17 3.38
N TYR A 2 0.66 4.75 2.75
CA TYR A 2 0.64 4.95 1.29
C TYR A 2 1.89 5.63 0.77
N GLU A 3 2.18 6.84 1.27
CA GLU A 3 3.30 7.66 0.80
C GLU A 3 4.66 6.99 0.96
N VAL A 4 4.85 6.25 2.06
CA VAL A 4 6.09 5.50 2.32
C VAL A 4 6.29 4.36 1.29
N ILE A 5 5.20 3.74 0.85
CA ILE A 5 5.22 2.60 -0.08
C ILE A 5 5.26 3.08 -1.53
N SER A 6 4.50 4.12 -1.87
CA SER A 6 4.40 4.64 -3.25
C SER A 6 5.48 5.65 -3.58
N GLY A 7 6.07 6.32 -2.58
CA GLY A 7 6.94 7.49 -2.78
C GLY A 7 6.18 8.74 -3.23
N LEU A 8 4.84 8.72 -3.22
CA LEU A 8 3.98 9.76 -3.75
C LEU A 8 2.97 10.22 -2.72
N LEU A 9 2.59 11.49 -2.77
CA LEU A 9 1.52 12.03 -1.93
C LEU A 9 0.21 11.27 -2.17
N SER A 10 -0.58 11.13 -1.11
CA SER A 10 -1.90 10.49 -1.21
C SER A 10 -2.81 11.34 -2.11
N TYR A 11 -3.36 10.73 -3.17
CA TYR A 11 -4.16 11.45 -4.19
C TYR A 11 -3.36 12.49 -5.00
N HIS A 12 -2.06 12.26 -5.23
CA HIS A 12 -1.19 13.17 -6.01
C HIS A 12 -1.73 13.54 -7.41
N ASP A 13 -2.55 12.68 -8.03
CA ASP A 13 -3.16 12.92 -9.34
C ASP A 13 -4.51 13.67 -9.28
N ILE A 14 -4.99 14.01 -8.08
CA ILE A 14 -6.30 14.64 -7.87
C ILE A 14 -6.11 16.01 -7.22
N SER A 15 -6.89 16.99 -7.65
CA SER A 15 -6.88 18.32 -7.05
C SER A 15 -7.39 18.26 -5.59
N TYR A 16 -6.63 18.85 -4.67
CA TYR A 16 -7.03 19.00 -3.27
C TYR A 16 -8.08 20.10 -3.10
N ASN A 17 -9.35 19.74 -3.31
CA ASN A 17 -10.50 20.62 -3.15
C ASN A 17 -11.65 19.88 -2.43
N GLU A 18 -12.79 20.55 -2.25
CA GLU A 18 -13.96 20.00 -1.57
C GLU A 18 -14.51 18.73 -2.25
N ASN A 19 -14.35 18.60 -3.57
CA ASN A 19 -14.78 17.40 -4.30
C ASN A 19 -14.00 16.16 -3.85
N LEU A 20 -12.69 16.29 -3.60
CA LEU A 20 -11.89 15.18 -3.09
C LEU A 20 -12.40 14.70 -1.71
N ALA A 21 -12.81 15.63 -0.84
CA ALA A 21 -13.40 15.25 0.45
C ALA A 21 -14.71 14.46 0.28
N ILE A 22 -15.56 14.86 -0.67
CA ILE A 22 -16.80 14.14 -1.02
C ILE A 22 -16.47 12.74 -1.54
N GLU A 23 -15.52 12.62 -2.47
CA GLU A 23 -15.12 11.32 -3.02
C GLU A 23 -14.57 10.39 -1.94
N ILE A 24 -13.77 10.89 -1.00
CA ILE A 24 -13.27 10.10 0.15
C ILE A 24 -14.42 9.59 1.01
N CYS A 25 -15.42 10.42 1.28
CA CYS A 25 -16.64 10.02 1.98
C CYS A 25 -17.45 8.98 1.19
N GLN A 26 -17.33 8.95 -0.15
CA GLN A 26 -17.92 7.96 -1.05
C GLN A 26 -17.00 6.76 -1.33
N GLU A 27 -16.16 6.40 -0.35
CA GLU A 27 -15.28 5.24 -0.43
C GLU A 27 -14.12 5.35 -1.44
N LEU A 28 -13.77 6.55 -1.93
CA LEU A 28 -12.50 6.73 -2.64
C LEU A 28 -11.34 6.42 -1.69
N ARG A 29 -10.45 5.53 -2.12
CA ARG A 29 -9.26 5.15 -1.36
C ARG A 29 -8.02 5.18 -2.27
N PRO A 30 -6.82 5.47 -1.72
CA PRO A 30 -5.60 5.47 -2.50
C PRO A 30 -5.35 4.08 -3.11
N LYS A 31 -4.88 4.07 -4.36
CA LYS A 31 -4.52 2.85 -5.10
C LYS A 31 -3.03 2.80 -5.36
N PHE A 32 -2.46 1.61 -5.26
CA PHE A 32 -1.05 1.38 -5.55
C PHE A 32 -0.86 0.97 -7.01
N ASN A 33 0.12 1.60 -7.66
CA ASN A 33 0.56 1.22 -9.01
C ASN A 33 1.61 0.10 -9.00
N ILE A 34 2.02 -0.33 -7.80
CA ILE A 34 2.88 -1.48 -7.55
C ILE A 34 2.11 -2.55 -6.78
N LYS A 35 2.59 -3.79 -6.83
CA LYS A 35 2.14 -4.83 -5.90
C LYS A 35 2.73 -4.56 -4.51
N VAL A 36 1.89 -4.75 -3.51
CA VAL A 36 2.18 -4.54 -2.09
C VAL A 36 1.85 -5.84 -1.36
N PRO A 37 2.62 -6.26 -0.34
CA PRO A 37 2.31 -7.45 0.44
C PRO A 37 0.86 -7.43 0.94
N GLN A 38 0.17 -8.56 0.83
CA GLN A 38 -1.26 -8.67 1.14
C GLN A 38 -1.56 -8.27 2.58
N LEU A 39 -0.67 -8.60 3.53
CA LEU A 39 -0.78 -8.19 4.93
C LEU A 39 -0.84 -6.66 5.08
N ILE A 40 -0.06 -5.91 4.29
CA ILE A 40 -0.08 -4.45 4.29
C ILE A 40 -1.31 -3.89 3.60
N VAL A 41 -1.72 -4.48 2.48
CA VAL A 41 -2.96 -4.08 1.80
C VAL A 41 -4.14 -4.22 2.77
N HIS A 42 -4.20 -5.31 3.53
CA HIS A 42 -5.22 -5.54 4.54
C HIS A 42 -5.15 -4.51 5.67
N LEU A 43 -3.96 -4.22 6.20
CA LEU A 43 -3.77 -3.20 7.24
C LEU A 43 -4.24 -1.82 6.77
N ILE A 44 -3.83 -1.39 5.57
CA ILE A 44 -4.22 -0.09 4.99
C ILE A 44 -5.73 -0.01 4.81
N LYS A 45 -6.37 -1.08 4.30
CA LYS A 45 -7.82 -1.15 4.15
C LYS A 45 -8.54 -0.97 5.50
N ARG A 46 -8.09 -1.65 6.55
CA ARG A 46 -8.65 -1.47 7.90
C ARG A 46 -8.42 -0.05 8.43
N CYS A 47 -7.23 0.52 8.25
CA CYS A 47 -6.93 1.89 8.70
C CYS A 47 -7.79 2.95 8.01
N LEU A 48 -8.17 2.72 6.76
CA LEU A 48 -8.99 3.62 5.97
C LEU A 48 -10.46 3.21 5.92
N ASP A 49 -10.91 2.30 6.79
CA ASP A 49 -12.31 1.87 6.81
C ASP A 49 -13.22 3.07 7.15
N ALA A 50 -14.34 3.20 6.43
CA ALA A 50 -15.31 4.26 6.68
C ALA A 50 -15.97 4.09 8.06
N ASN A 51 -16.19 2.85 8.49
CA ASN A 51 -16.62 2.56 9.83
C ASN A 51 -15.44 2.66 10.79
N SER A 52 -15.50 3.61 11.72
CA SER A 52 -14.46 3.83 12.73
C SER A 52 -14.23 2.63 13.62
N LEU A 53 -15.23 1.75 13.82
CA LEU A 53 -15.10 0.54 14.64
C LEU A 53 -14.24 -0.54 14.00
N ASN A 54 -14.08 -0.53 12.67
CA ASN A 54 -13.24 -1.48 11.95
C ASN A 54 -11.76 -1.07 11.94
N ARG A 55 -11.48 0.20 12.28
CA ARG A 55 -10.12 0.75 12.29
C ARG A 55 -9.31 0.11 13.42
N PRO A 56 -8.08 -0.33 13.14
CA PRO A 56 -7.25 -0.94 14.15
C PRO A 56 -6.77 0.13 15.14
N THR A 57 -6.62 -0.28 16.39
CA THR A 57 -5.93 0.50 17.40
C THR A 57 -4.45 0.64 17.08
N ILE A 58 -3.79 1.67 17.64
CA ILE A 58 -2.34 1.83 17.48
C ILE A 58 -1.56 0.61 17.99
N GLY A 59 -2.07 -0.10 19.00
CA GLY A 59 -1.48 -1.32 19.52
C GLY A 59 -1.57 -2.50 18.54
N GLU A 60 -2.69 -2.64 17.81
CA GLU A 60 -2.81 -3.61 16.72
C GLU A 60 -1.87 -3.28 15.56
N ILE A 61 -1.82 -2.01 15.14
CA ILE A 61 -0.89 -1.54 14.10
C ILE A 61 0.54 -1.86 14.50
N TYR A 62 0.92 -1.53 15.74
CA TYR A 62 2.25 -1.84 16.27
C TYR A 62 2.53 -3.34 16.25
N LYS A 63 1.62 -4.20 16.68
CA LYS A 63 1.82 -5.66 16.64
C LYS A 63 2.03 -6.19 15.22
N ILE A 64 1.36 -5.60 14.23
CA ILE A 64 1.49 -6.00 12.82
C ILE A 64 2.83 -5.51 12.24
N LEU A 65 3.25 -4.28 12.57
CA LEU A 65 4.44 -3.63 12.00
C LEU A 65 5.73 -3.88 12.81
N TYR A 66 5.65 -4.18 14.10
CA TYR A 66 6.79 -4.41 14.98
C TYR A 66 7.74 -5.51 14.47
N PRO A 67 7.22 -6.65 13.95
CA PRO A 67 8.07 -7.69 13.36
C PRO A 67 8.87 -7.23 12.13
N TRP A 68 8.54 -6.07 11.56
CA TRP A 68 9.23 -5.49 10.41
C TRP A 68 10.46 -4.70 10.85
N HIS A 69 10.40 -4.12 12.05
CA HIS A 69 11.47 -3.33 12.64
C HIS A 69 12.53 -4.23 13.29
N ASP A 70 12.10 -5.27 14.00
CA ASP A 70 13.03 -6.21 14.64
C ASP A 70 13.43 -7.29 13.63
N ARG A 71 14.73 -7.45 13.39
CA ARG A 71 15.31 -8.25 12.28
C ARG A 71 14.74 -9.67 12.18
N PHE A 72 13.64 -9.82 11.46
CA PHE A 72 13.33 -10.89 10.50
C PHE A 72 13.52 -12.35 10.96
N ARG A 73 13.38 -12.67 12.25
CA ARG A 73 13.53 -14.08 12.70
C ARG A 73 12.25 -14.90 12.59
N ASP A 74 11.06 -14.30 12.78
CA ASP A 74 9.86 -15.11 13.02
C ASP A 74 8.67 -14.87 12.06
N GLN A 75 8.79 -14.00 11.04
CA GLN A 75 7.70 -13.80 10.05
C GLN A 75 8.08 -14.25 8.63
N LYS A 76 8.08 -15.57 8.45
CA LYS A 76 8.25 -16.23 7.15
C LYS A 76 7.19 -15.79 6.14
N GLU A 77 5.93 -15.68 6.57
CA GLU A 77 4.79 -15.32 5.69
C GLU A 77 4.98 -13.95 5.03
N LEU A 78 5.32 -12.93 5.83
CA LEU A 78 5.53 -11.59 5.29
C LEU A 78 6.74 -11.54 4.36
N GLN A 79 7.83 -12.21 4.72
CA GLN A 79 9.02 -12.29 3.86
C GLN A 79 8.72 -12.95 2.53
N GLU A 80 7.92 -14.01 2.53
CA GLU A 80 7.47 -14.69 1.32
C GLU A 80 6.63 -13.73 0.46
N GLN A 81 5.66 -13.04 1.07
CA GLN A 81 4.85 -12.04 0.35
C GLN A 81 5.71 -10.93 -0.25
N ILE A 82 6.70 -10.40 0.50
CA ILE A 82 7.62 -9.37 0.00
C ILE A 82 8.40 -9.89 -1.22
N LYS A 83 9.03 -11.07 -1.11
CA LYS A 83 9.79 -11.66 -2.22
C LYS A 83 8.92 -11.89 -3.47
N GLU A 84 7.69 -12.34 -3.26
CA GLU A 84 6.74 -12.56 -4.36
C GLU A 84 6.36 -11.25 -5.05
N VAL A 85 6.00 -10.20 -4.29
CA VAL A 85 5.61 -8.93 -4.88
C VAL A 85 6.78 -8.21 -5.53
N ASP A 86 8.00 -8.31 -4.98
CA ASP A 86 9.21 -7.73 -5.55
C ASP A 86 9.49 -8.33 -6.92
N LYS A 87 9.44 -9.66 -7.04
CA LYS A 87 9.62 -10.36 -8.33
C LYS A 87 8.57 -9.96 -9.37
N ILE A 88 7.34 -9.65 -8.94
CA ILE A 88 6.28 -9.17 -9.85
C ILE A 88 6.54 -7.71 -10.25
N ASN A 89 6.93 -6.86 -9.31
CA ASN A 89 7.20 -5.45 -9.55
C ASN A 89 8.41 -5.26 -10.49
N GLU A 90 9.48 -6.05 -10.33
CA GLU A 90 10.62 -6.06 -11.26
C GLU A 90 10.21 -6.40 -12.70
N LYS A 91 9.29 -7.37 -12.87
CA LYS A 91 8.73 -7.73 -14.19
C LYS A 91 7.87 -6.62 -14.79
N LEU A 92 7.10 -5.90 -13.98
CA LEU A 92 6.30 -4.77 -14.43
C LEU A 92 7.20 -3.63 -14.93
N SER A 93 8.27 -3.33 -14.20
CA SER A 93 9.26 -2.31 -14.60
C SER A 93 9.97 -2.65 -15.91
N THR A 94 10.33 -3.92 -16.13
CA THR A 94 11.00 -4.38 -17.36
C THR A 94 10.05 -4.48 -18.56
N SER A 95 8.76 -4.75 -18.34
CA SER A 95 7.75 -4.74 -19.40
C SER A 95 7.46 -3.32 -19.87
N ASN A 96 7.33 -2.36 -18.94
CA ASN A 96 7.08 -0.95 -19.28
C ASN A 96 8.25 -0.29 -20.03
N SER A 97 9.50 -0.70 -19.75
CA SER A 97 10.67 -0.21 -20.49
C SER A 97 10.83 -0.82 -21.89
N SER A 98 10.20 -1.99 -22.14
CA SER A 98 10.20 -2.64 -23.46
C SER A 98 9.13 -2.08 -24.40
N ILE A 99 8.07 -1.47 -23.86
CA ILE A 99 6.99 -0.81 -24.63
C ILE A 99 7.43 0.60 -25.11
N ASN A 100 8.39 1.23 -24.43
CA ASN A 100 8.86 2.58 -24.77
C ASN A 100 10.01 2.60 -25.81
N LYS A 101 10.19 1.53 -26.62
CA LYS A 101 11.25 1.44 -27.64
C LYS A 101 10.79 1.57 -29.10
N GLU A 102 9.54 1.96 -29.35
CA GLU A 102 9.00 2.15 -30.71
C GLU A 102 8.77 3.62 -31.11
N PHE A 103 9.61 4.54 -30.64
CA PHE A 103 9.76 5.88 -31.23
C PHE A 103 11.24 6.24 -31.37
#